data_AF-A0A1D7U609-F1
#
_entry.id   AF-A0A1D7U609-F1
#
_cell.length_a   1.000
_cell.length_b   1.000
_cell.length_c   1.000
_cell.angle_alpha   90.00
_cell.angle_beta   90.00
_cell.angle_gamma   90.00
#
_symmetry.space_group_name_H-M   'P 1'
#
loop_
_entity.id
_entity.type
_entity.pdbx_description
1 polymer ?
#
loop_
_entity_poly.entity_id
_entity_poly.type
_entity_poly.pdbx_seq_one_letter_code
_entity_poly.pdbx_strand_id
1 'polypeptide(L)'
;MPRRAILAAFRKEAVYLGLLAVQTAAATVLFWVMFPLFRQMILRIGEPQQVSRLVELEIVLATLILHCAYWARYRWVAVVAPVHSPFLGHLVQFAGRSSFFFGSAVFSVLFFRHLPELAALPSLDQALARGFIVLWVLFALFCYSLELDRLGKAIEELPKPEPPSQS
;
A
#
# COMPACT_ATOMS: atom_id res chain seq x y z
N MET A 1 -3.45 -4.38 40.12
CA MET A 1 -2.64 -4.58 38.90
C MET A 1 -3.38 -4.59 37.53
N PRO A 2 -4.73 -4.59 37.39
CA PRO A 2 -5.39 -4.71 36.06
C PRO A 2 -5.31 -3.44 35.20
N ARG A 3 -5.29 -2.25 35.80
CA ARG A 3 -5.35 -0.96 35.07
C ARG A 3 -4.13 -0.70 34.16
N ARG A 4 -2.94 -1.18 34.54
CA ARG A 4 -1.70 -1.03 33.73
C ARG A 4 -1.71 -1.92 32.49
N ALA A 5 -2.27 -3.13 32.60
CA ALA A 5 -2.38 -4.06 31.48
C ALA A 5 -3.36 -3.54 30.42
N ILE A 6 -4.52 -3.03 30.86
CA ILE A 6 -5.54 -2.42 29.99
C ILE A 6 -4.95 -1.23 29.21
N LEU A 7 -4.26 -0.31 29.89
CA LEU A 7 -3.63 0.84 29.23
C LEU A 7 -2.54 0.43 28.23
N ALA A 8 -1.78 -0.62 28.52
CA ALA A 8 -0.76 -1.13 27.60
C ALA A 8 -1.38 -1.78 26.36
N ALA A 9 -2.53 -2.45 26.49
CA ALA A 9 -3.28 -3.00 25.36
C ALA A 9 -3.86 -1.90 24.46
N PHE A 10 -4.56 -0.93 25.04
CA PHE A 10 -5.08 0.25 24.31
C PHE A 10 -3.98 1.02 23.57
N ARG A 11 -2.80 1.16 24.18
CA ARG A 11 -1.66 1.82 23.51
C ARG A 11 -1.19 1.05 22.28
N LYS A 12 -1.17 -0.29 22.33
CA LYS A 12 -0.77 -1.12 21.18
C LYS A 12 -1.79 -1.02 20.04
N GLU A 13 -3.07 -1.06 20.36
CA GLU A 13 -4.17 -0.83 19.41
C GLU A 13 -4.08 0.55 18.75
N ALA A 14 -3.92 1.61 19.55
CA ALA A 14 -3.80 2.97 19.04
C ALA A 14 -2.57 3.14 18.12
N VAL A 15 -1.43 2.55 18.47
CA VAL A 15 -0.23 2.56 17.63
C VAL A 15 -0.46 1.79 16.32
N TYR A 16 -1.12 0.62 16.38
CA TYR A 16 -1.46 -0.15 15.19
C TYR A 16 -2.38 0.64 14.25
N LEU A 17 -3.48 1.19 14.78
CA LEU A 17 -4.43 1.99 14.02
C LEU A 17 -3.79 3.26 13.45
N GLY A 18 -2.91 3.91 14.19
CA GLY A 18 -2.15 5.06 13.72
C GLY A 18 -1.23 4.71 12.54
N LEU A 19 -0.47 3.61 12.64
CA LEU A 19 0.38 3.14 11.54
C LEU A 19 -0.43 2.73 10.31
N LEU A 20 -1.56 2.06 10.51
CA LEU A 20 -2.48 1.71 9.42
C LEU A 20 -3.04 2.97 8.75
N ALA A 21 -3.48 3.96 9.53
CA ALA A 21 -3.97 5.23 8.99
C ALA A 21 -2.90 5.97 8.17
N VAL A 22 -1.64 5.96 8.62
CA VAL A 22 -0.51 6.54 7.87
C VAL A 22 -0.29 5.78 6.56
N GLN A 23 -0.35 4.43 6.58
CA GLN A 23 -0.23 3.63 5.36
C GLN A 23 -1.38 3.92 4.38
N THR A 24 -2.62 3.93 4.87
CA THR A 24 -3.79 4.24 4.03
C THR A 24 -3.71 5.64 3.45
N ALA A 25 -3.33 6.65 4.25
CA ALA A 25 -3.17 8.02 3.75
C ALA A 25 -2.07 8.12 2.67
N ALA A 26 -0.91 7.49 2.89
CA ALA A 26 0.17 7.47 1.92
C ALA A 26 -0.24 6.76 0.61
N ALA A 27 -0.93 5.63 0.72
CA ALA A 27 -1.48 4.92 -0.44
C ALA A 27 -2.52 5.78 -1.18
N THR A 28 -3.43 6.45 -0.46
CA THR A 28 -4.41 7.37 -1.07
C THR A 28 -3.74 8.53 -1.80
N VAL A 29 -2.69 9.13 -1.24
CA VAL A 29 -1.90 10.16 -1.93
C VAL A 29 -1.27 9.61 -3.21
N LEU A 30 -0.67 8.41 -3.15
CA LEU A 30 -0.14 7.76 -4.36
C LEU A 30 -1.23 7.57 -5.42
N PHE A 31 -2.41 7.06 -5.06
CA PHE A 31 -3.52 6.94 -6.00
C PHE A 31 -3.95 8.29 -6.57
N TRP A 32 -4.05 9.32 -5.72
CA TRP A 32 -4.46 10.65 -6.11
C TRP A 32 -3.51 11.29 -7.13
N VAL A 33 -2.20 11.08 -6.95
CA VAL A 33 -1.17 11.60 -7.85
C VAL A 33 -1.04 10.74 -9.12
N MET A 34 -1.10 9.41 -8.99
CA MET A 34 -0.93 8.49 -10.11
C MET A 34 -2.16 8.44 -11.03
N PHE A 35 -3.37 8.66 -10.53
CA PHE A 35 -4.59 8.58 -11.33
C PHE A 35 -4.67 9.63 -12.47
N PRO A 36 -4.42 10.94 -12.22
CA PRO A 36 -4.34 11.93 -13.30
C PRO A 36 -3.24 11.61 -14.31
N LEU A 37 -2.08 11.14 -13.83
CA LEU A 37 -0.97 10.74 -14.70
C LEU A 37 -1.39 9.57 -15.60
N PHE A 38 -2.01 8.53 -15.03
CA PHE A 38 -2.53 7.39 -15.77
C PHE A 38 -3.55 7.81 -16.83
N ARG A 39 -4.50 8.69 -16.46
CA ARG A 39 -5.49 9.24 -17.40
C ARG A 39 -4.82 10.02 -18.54
N GLN A 40 -3.83 10.86 -18.24
CA GLN A 40 -3.10 11.61 -19.25
C GLN A 40 -2.31 10.69 -20.18
N MET A 41 -1.68 9.65 -19.64
CA MET A 41 -0.94 8.66 -20.43
C MET A 41 -1.83 7.91 -21.41
N ILE A 42 -3.04 7.51 -21.00
CA ILE A 42 -4.01 6.84 -21.89
C ILE A 42 -4.53 7.79 -22.99
N LEU A 43 -4.77 9.05 -22.65
CA LEU A 43 -5.33 10.03 -23.61
C LEU A 43 -4.29 10.58 -24.59
N ARG A 44 -2.99 10.55 -24.25
CA ARG A 44 -1.89 11.12 -25.04
C ARG A 44 -0.79 10.09 -25.30
N ILE A 45 -1.19 8.97 -25.89
CA ILE A 45 -0.26 7.90 -26.29
C ILE A 45 0.69 8.46 -27.36
N GLY A 46 1.99 8.51 -27.06
CA GLY A 46 3.05 8.93 -27.99
C GLY A 46 3.74 10.27 -27.69
N GLU A 47 3.17 11.14 -26.86
CA GLU A 47 3.73 12.47 -26.55
C GLU A 47 4.59 12.46 -25.29
N PRO A 48 5.88 12.86 -25.27
CA PRO A 48 6.75 12.84 -24.09
C PRO A 48 6.10 13.51 -22.88
N GLN A 49 5.77 12.72 -21.86
CA GLN A 49 5.11 13.20 -20.65
C GLN A 49 6.17 13.80 -19.72
N GLN A 50 6.29 15.14 -19.69
CA GLN A 50 7.12 15.81 -18.68
C GLN A 50 6.40 15.81 -17.33
N VAL A 51 6.73 14.83 -16.49
CA VAL A 51 6.29 14.83 -15.10
C VAL A 51 7.06 15.92 -14.36
N SER A 52 6.33 16.79 -13.67
CA SER A 52 6.95 17.82 -12.82
C SER A 52 7.81 17.16 -11.73
N ARG A 53 8.99 17.71 -11.45
CA ARG A 53 9.87 17.22 -10.37
C ARG A 53 9.17 17.19 -9.01
N LEU A 54 8.20 18.08 -8.81
CA LEU A 54 7.39 18.09 -7.59
C LEU A 54 6.54 16.82 -7.46
N VAL A 55 5.93 16.38 -8.56
CA VAL A 55 5.10 15.16 -8.61
C VAL A 55 5.96 13.91 -8.41
N GLU A 56 7.16 13.88 -8.99
CA GLU A 56 8.11 12.79 -8.75
C GLU A 56 8.53 12.72 -7.28
N LEU A 57 8.81 13.88 -6.65
CA LEU A 57 9.12 13.96 -5.23
C LEU A 57 7.95 13.48 -4.35
N GLU A 58 6.71 13.84 -4.68
CA GLU A 58 5.51 13.38 -3.99
C GLU A 58 5.37 11.85 -4.04
N ILE A 59 5.59 11.25 -5.21
CA ILE A 59 5.55 9.79 -5.39
C ILE A 59 6.65 9.13 -4.54
N VAL A 60 7.88 9.65 -4.58
CA VAL A 60 9.00 9.12 -3.80
C VAL A 60 8.73 9.21 -2.30
N LEU A 61 8.25 10.36 -1.83
CA LEU A 61 7.98 10.59 -0.41
C LEU A 61 6.84 9.71 0.09
N ALA A 62 5.72 9.64 -0.64
CA ALA A 62 4.60 8.78 -0.27
C ALA A 62 5.00 7.30 -0.26
N THR A 63 5.78 6.87 -1.25
CA THR A 63 6.35 5.50 -1.34
C THR A 63 7.25 5.18 -0.14
N LEU A 64 8.11 6.12 0.25
CA LEU A 64 9.00 5.99 1.39
C LEU A 64 8.21 5.90 2.70
N ILE A 65 7.23 6.78 2.90
CA ILE A 65 6.35 6.78 4.08
C ILE A 65 5.62 5.44 4.18
N LEU A 66 5.06 4.94 3.07
CA LEU A 66 4.34 3.67 3.03
C LEU A 66 5.24 2.50 3.43
N HIS A 67 6.47 2.45 2.92
CA HIS A 67 7.46 1.45 3.32
C HIS A 67 7.84 1.56 4.79
N CYS A 68 8.21 2.75 5.26
CA CYS A 68 8.61 2.97 6.64
C CYS A 68 7.50 2.56 7.61
N ALA A 69 6.26 2.97 7.34
CA ALA A 69 5.11 2.61 8.17
C ALA A 69 4.82 1.11 8.14
N TYR A 70 4.90 0.48 6.96
CA TYR A 70 4.73 -0.98 6.82
C TYR A 70 5.78 -1.74 7.62
N TRP A 71 7.07 -1.43 7.43
CA TRP A 71 8.17 -2.15 8.08
C TRP A 71 8.22 -1.88 9.58
N ALA A 72 7.90 -0.65 10.01
CA ALA A 72 7.76 -0.33 11.43
C ALA A 72 6.67 -1.17 12.09
N ARG A 73 5.50 -1.26 11.45
CA ARG A 73 4.44 -2.15 11.91
C ARG A 73 4.88 -3.60 11.89
N TYR A 74 5.54 -4.05 10.80
CA TYR A 74 6.02 -5.42 10.65
C TYR A 74 6.98 -5.87 11.73
N ARG A 75 7.87 -4.99 12.16
CA ARG A 75 8.91 -5.33 13.12
C ARG A 75 8.49 -5.22 14.58
N TRP A 76 7.55 -4.33 14.90
CA TRP A 76 7.31 -3.90 16.29
C TRP A 76 5.88 -4.04 16.80
N VAL A 77 4.88 -4.17 15.93
CA VAL A 77 3.47 -4.11 16.31
C VAL A 77 2.77 -5.38 15.83
N ALA A 78 1.97 -6.03 16.67
CA ALA A 78 1.12 -7.14 16.21
C ALA A 78 -0.11 -6.58 15.49
N VAL A 79 -0.67 -7.34 14.56
CA VAL A 79 -1.96 -7.00 13.96
C VAL A 79 -3.03 -7.13 15.04
N VAL A 80 -3.88 -6.12 15.19
CA VAL A 80 -4.99 -6.15 16.15
C VAL A 80 -6.29 -5.89 15.39
N ALA A 81 -7.25 -6.81 15.52
CA ALA A 81 -8.58 -6.66 14.93
C ALA A 81 -9.47 -5.87 15.90
N PRO A 82 -9.89 -4.63 15.56
CA PRO A 82 -10.77 -3.85 16.43
C PRO A 82 -12.22 -4.34 16.38
N VAL A 83 -12.60 -5.08 15.33
CA VAL A 83 -13.95 -5.57 15.08
C VAL A 83 -13.91 -6.99 14.53
N HIS A 84 -14.95 -7.76 14.82
CA HIS A 84 -15.12 -9.13 14.31
C HIS A 84 -16.34 -9.15 13.39
N SER A 85 -16.12 -9.24 12.08
CA SER A 85 -17.19 -9.24 11.08
C SER A 85 -16.68 -9.81 9.76
N PRO A 86 -17.14 -10.99 9.34
CA PRO A 86 -16.69 -11.63 8.09
C PRO A 86 -16.89 -10.74 6.85
N PHE A 87 -17.98 -9.98 6.80
CA PHE A 87 -18.26 -9.05 5.71
C PHE A 87 -17.22 -7.92 5.62
N LEU A 88 -16.90 -7.28 6.75
CA LEU A 88 -15.85 -6.24 6.80
C LEU A 88 -14.47 -6.82 6.47
N GLY A 89 -14.18 -8.03 6.97
CA GLY A 89 -12.93 -8.74 6.66
C GLY A 89 -12.74 -8.93 5.15
N HIS A 90 -13.76 -9.41 4.45
CA HIS A 90 -13.73 -9.56 3.00
C HIS A 90 -13.65 -8.23 2.24
N LEU A 91 -14.34 -7.18 2.70
CA LEU A 91 -14.29 -5.86 2.07
C LEU A 91 -12.87 -5.28 2.13
N VAL A 92 -12.19 -5.44 3.27
CA VAL A 92 -10.80 -5.01 3.46
C VAL A 92 -9.84 -5.82 2.56
N GLN A 93 -10.00 -7.15 2.50
CA GLN A 93 -9.20 -8.01 1.60
C GLN A 93 -9.40 -7.62 0.13
N PHE A 94 -10.64 -7.34 -0.27
CA PHE A 94 -10.97 -6.88 -1.63
C PHE A 94 -10.28 -5.56 -1.94
N ALA A 95 -10.37 -4.57 -1.05
CA ALA A 95 -9.70 -3.27 -1.22
C ALA A 95 -8.17 -3.42 -1.37
N GLY A 96 -7.56 -4.35 -0.62
CA GLY A 96 -6.14 -4.69 -0.76
C GLY A 96 -5.80 -5.21 -2.17
N ARG A 97 -6.61 -6.11 -2.73
CA ARG A 97 -6.40 -6.64 -4.08
C ARG A 97 -6.62 -5.56 -5.15
N SER A 98 -7.68 -4.76 -5.03
CA SER A 98 -7.96 -3.66 -5.97
C SER A 98 -6.83 -2.64 -6.04
N SER A 99 -6.22 -2.32 -4.90
CA SER A 99 -5.08 -1.40 -4.81
C SER A 99 -3.88 -1.89 -5.64
N PHE A 100 -3.58 -3.19 -5.56
CA PHE A 100 -2.49 -3.80 -6.33
C PHE A 100 -2.81 -3.87 -7.82
N PHE A 101 -4.06 -4.20 -8.19
CA PHE A 101 -4.50 -4.19 -9.59
C PHE A 101 -4.29 -2.83 -10.24
N PHE A 102 -4.68 -1.74 -9.56
CA PHE A 102 -4.42 -0.40 -10.09
C PHE A 102 -2.92 -0.13 -10.25
N GLY A 103 -2.09 -0.47 -9.26
CA GLY A 103 -0.63 -0.34 -9.36
C GLY A 103 -0.07 -1.04 -10.60
N SER A 104 -0.52 -2.27 -10.86
CA SER A 104 -0.10 -3.06 -12.01
C SER A 104 -0.53 -2.44 -13.35
N ALA A 105 -1.75 -1.89 -13.43
CA ALA A 105 -2.24 -1.22 -14.63
C ALA A 105 -1.41 0.03 -14.95
N VAL A 106 -1.06 0.83 -13.94
CA VAL A 106 -0.19 2.01 -14.14
C VAL A 106 1.21 1.58 -14.60
N PHE A 107 1.77 0.52 -14.01
CA PHE A 107 3.06 -0.04 -14.45
C PHE A 107 3.03 -0.47 -15.93
N SER A 108 2.00 -1.20 -16.36
CA SER A 108 1.89 -1.63 -17.75
C SER A 108 1.89 -0.44 -18.71
N VAL A 109 1.11 0.60 -18.43
CA VAL A 109 1.06 1.80 -19.28
C VAL A 109 2.41 2.52 -19.33
N LEU A 110 3.10 2.66 -18.19
CA LEU A 110 4.44 3.25 -18.13
C LEU A 110 5.47 2.44 -18.93
N PHE A 111 5.46 1.11 -18.79
CA PHE A 111 6.40 0.22 -19.46
C PHE A 111 6.21 0.24 -20.99
N PHE A 112 4.98 0.11 -21.48
CA PHE A 112 4.69 0.12 -22.92
C PHE A 112 5.09 1.44 -23.59
N ARG A 113 4.99 2.55 -22.86
CA ARG A 113 5.33 3.88 -23.36
C ARG A 113 6.84 4.14 -23.41
N HIS A 114 7.64 3.54 -22.53
CA HIS A 114 9.09 3.73 -22.54
C HIS A 114 9.83 2.82 -23.55
N LEU A 115 9.18 1.76 -24.04
CA LEU A 115 9.70 0.91 -25.13
C LEU A 115 10.07 1.70 -26.42
N PRO A 116 9.27 2.66 -26.91
CA PRO A 116 9.67 3.49 -28.05
C PRO A 116 10.72 4.57 -27.70
N GLU A 117 10.79 5.05 -26.45
CA GLU A 117 11.85 5.97 -26.00
C GLU A 117 13.23 5.27 -25.95
N LEU A 118 13.28 3.96 -25.70
CA LEU A 118 14.50 3.13 -25.80
C LEU A 118 15.09 3.07 -27.23
N ALA A 119 14.31 3.35 -28.27
CA ALA A 119 14.81 3.43 -29.64
C ALA A 119 15.59 4.72 -29.92
N ALA A 120 15.40 5.75 -29.09
CA ALA A 120 16.14 7.02 -29.13
C ALA A 120 16.99 7.16 -27.86
N LEU A 121 18.00 6.30 -27.73
CA LEU A 121 18.97 6.15 -26.62
C LEU A 121 19.00 7.31 -25.60
N PRO A 122 18.16 7.26 -24.54
CA PRO A 122 18.50 7.90 -23.28
C PRO A 122 19.74 7.17 -22.72
N SER A 123 20.51 7.84 -21.87
CA SER A 123 21.57 7.16 -21.15
C SER A 123 20.96 6.03 -20.30
N LEU A 124 21.54 4.82 -20.38
CA LEU A 124 20.98 3.57 -19.87
C LEU A 124 20.69 3.62 -18.35
N ASP A 125 21.43 4.48 -17.64
CA ASP A 125 21.25 4.84 -16.24
C ASP A 125 19.87 5.47 -15.93
N GLN A 126 19.36 6.36 -16.80
CA GLN A 126 18.07 7.01 -16.60
C GLN A 126 16.91 6.03 -16.75
N ALA A 127 16.99 5.12 -17.73
CA ALA A 127 15.98 4.09 -17.93
C ALA A 127 15.92 3.12 -16.73
N LEU A 128 17.09 2.71 -16.23
CA LEU A 128 17.20 1.87 -15.03
C LEU A 128 16.65 2.56 -13.78
N ALA A 129 17.00 3.83 -13.56
CA ALA A 129 16.52 4.59 -12.41
C ALA A 129 14.99 4.71 -12.39
N ARG A 130 14.38 5.02 -13.54
CA ARG A 130 12.91 5.09 -13.66
C ARG A 130 12.26 3.73 -13.45
N GLY A 131 12.81 2.67 -14.05
CA GLY A 131 12.33 1.30 -13.84
C GLY A 131 12.37 0.89 -12.37
N PHE A 132 13.46 1.25 -11.67
CA PHE A 132 13.60 1.01 -10.24
C PHE A 132 12.56 1.75 -9.41
N ILE A 133 12.30 3.03 -9.68
CA ILE A 133 11.26 3.81 -8.99
C ILE A 133 9.89 3.13 -9.13
N VAL A 134 9.53 2.69 -10.34
CA VAL A 134 8.22 2.04 -10.54
C VAL A 134 8.14 0.70 -9.81
N LEU A 135 9.19 -0.13 -9.87
CA LEU A 135 9.27 -1.37 -9.09
C LEU A 135 9.13 -1.10 -7.59
N TRP A 136 9.76 -0.04 -7.09
CA TRP A 136 9.69 0.34 -5.69
C TRP A 136 8.27 0.77 -5.28
N VAL A 137 7.58 1.55 -6.11
CA VAL A 137 6.16 1.91 -5.90
C VAL A 137 5.27 0.66 -5.87
N LEU A 138 5.44 -0.25 -6.83
CA LEU A 138 4.69 -1.51 -6.88
C LEU A 138 4.92 -2.36 -5.63
N PHE A 139 6.16 -2.43 -5.16
CA PHE A 139 6.50 -3.15 -3.94
C PHE A 139 5.84 -2.51 -2.71
N ALA A 140 5.78 -1.18 -2.63
CA ALA A 140 5.08 -0.46 -1.56
C ALA A 140 3.58 -0.80 -1.53
N LEU A 141 2.93 -0.76 -2.71
CA LEU A 141 1.52 -1.10 -2.86
C LEU A 141 1.24 -2.57 -2.55
N PHE A 142 2.16 -3.46 -2.91
CA PHE A 142 2.10 -4.87 -2.51
C PHE A 142 2.18 -5.03 -0.99
N CYS A 143 3.12 -4.36 -0.33
CA CYS A 143 3.22 -4.37 1.13
C CYS A 143 1.94 -3.88 1.81
N TYR A 144 1.36 -2.79 1.30
CA TYR A 144 0.07 -2.27 1.78
C TYR A 144 -1.07 -3.27 1.56
N SER A 145 -1.13 -3.92 0.39
CA SER A 145 -2.10 -4.97 0.07
C SER A 145 -2.02 -6.15 1.04
N LEU A 146 -0.79 -6.61 1.35
CA LEU A 146 -0.56 -7.66 2.35
C LEU A 146 -1.01 -7.24 3.75
N GLU A 147 -0.83 -5.97 4.12
CA GLU A 147 -1.26 -5.49 5.43
C GLU A 147 -2.78 -5.49 5.56
N LEU A 148 -3.49 -5.07 4.50
CA LEU A 148 -4.95 -5.16 4.45
C LEU A 148 -5.43 -6.62 4.46
N ASP A 149 -4.74 -7.54 3.77
CA ASP A 149 -5.08 -8.96 3.80
C ASP A 149 -4.95 -9.56 5.22
N ARG A 150 -3.87 -9.21 5.93
CA ARG A 150 -3.67 -9.62 7.35
C ARG A 150 -4.75 -9.06 8.26
N LEU A 151 -5.08 -7.77 8.10
CA LEU A 151 -6.15 -7.14 8.86
C LEU A 151 -7.50 -7.80 8.58
N GLY A 152 -7.82 -8.04 7.32
CA GLY A 152 -9.07 -8.65 6.91
C GLY A 152 -9.23 -10.07 7.45
N LYS A 153 -8.16 -10.86 7.47
CA LYS A 153 -8.14 -12.19 8.11
C LYS A 153 -8.35 -12.10 9.62
N ALA A 154 -7.69 -11.15 10.28
CA ALA A 154 -7.85 -10.95 11.72
C ALA A 154 -9.28 -10.51 12.10
N ILE A 155 -9.96 -9.75 11.22
CA ILE A 155 -11.37 -9.35 11.40
C ILE A 155 -12.34 -10.52 11.16
N GLU A 156 -11.97 -11.47 10.29
CA GLU A 156 -12.78 -12.65 9.95
C GLU A 156 -12.75 -13.73 11.05
N GLU A 157 -11.63 -13.84 11.77
CA GLU A 157 -11.40 -14.88 12.78
C GLU A 157 -12.38 -14.73 13.97
N LEU A 158 -13.41 -15.59 14.02
CA LEU A 158 -14.37 -15.62 15.14
C LEU A 158 -13.66 -16.00 16.45
N PRO A 159 -14.10 -15.45 17.61
CA PRO A 159 -13.62 -15.94 18.91
C PRO A 159 -13.86 -17.45 18.99
N LYS A 160 -12.78 -18.22 19.12
CA LYS A 160 -12.86 -19.68 19.26
C LYS A 160 -13.80 -20.00 20.44
N PRO A 161 -14.87 -20.78 20.24
CA PRO A 161 -15.70 -21.22 21.34
C PRO A 161 -14.81 -21.92 22.37
N GLU A 162 -14.84 -21.45 23.62
CA GLU A 162 -14.16 -22.11 24.72
C GLU A 162 -14.63 -23.58 24.77
N PRO A 163 -13.72 -24.57 24.77
CA PRO A 163 -14.15 -25.96 24.88
C PRO A 163 -14.94 -26.12 26.18
N PRO A 164 -16.08 -26.84 26.18
CA PRO A 164 -16.89 -27.01 27.37
C PRO A 164 -16.00 -27.58 28.49
N SER A 165 -15.99 -26.91 29.65
CA SER A 165 -15.33 -27.42 30.84
C SER A 165 -15.90 -28.81 31.12
N GLN A 166 -15.08 -29.84 30.92
CA GLN A 166 -15.45 -31.20 31.28
C GLN A 166 -15.54 -31.23 32.81
N SER A 167 -16.78 -31.18 33.32
CA SER A 167 -17.15 -31.45 34.71
C SER A 167 -17.36 -32.95 34.91
#